data_AF-A0A376GXA7-F1
#
_entry.id   AF-A0A376GXA7-F1
#
_cell.length_a   1.000
_cell.length_b   1.000
_cell.length_c   1.000
_cell.angle_alpha   90.00
_cell.angle_beta   90.00
_cell.angle_gamma   90.00
#
_symmetry.space_group_name_H-M   'P 1'
#
loop_
_entity.id
_entity.type
_entity.pdbx_description
1 polymer ?
#
loop_
_entity_poly.entity_id
_entity_poly.type
_entity_poly.pdbx_seq_one_letter_code
_entity_poly.pdbx_strand_id
1 'polypeptide(L)' 'MEKIEKGIADIEKIRRILAAQTSNRIARETGITKSTIEKLKSGDRAVEKLNLAYAIRLTEYAIQQSAPIIEIWGRKPRKK' A
#
# COMPACT_ATOMS: atom_id res chain seq x y z
N MET A 1 -8.01 -3.55 16.67
CA MET A 1 -8.07 -3.79 15.22
C MET A 1 -8.38 -2.47 14.55
N GLU A 2 -7.48 -1.96 13.70
CA GLU A 2 -7.80 -0.82 12.84
C GLU A 2 -8.97 -1.23 11.95
N LYS A 3 -10.12 -0.55 12.06
CA LYS A 3 -11.26 -0.84 11.18
C LYS A 3 -10.85 -0.45 9.77
N ILE A 4 -10.98 -1.39 8.82
CA ILE A 4 -10.81 -1.08 7.40
C ILE A 4 -12.04 -0.29 6.97
N GLU A 5 -11.95 1.03 7.04
CA GLU A 5 -12.97 1.92 6.52
C GLU A 5 -12.91 1.86 4.99
N LYS A 6 -13.73 0.97 4.41
CA LYS A 6 -13.83 0.80 2.95
C LYS A 6 -14.24 2.13 2.31
N GLY A 7 -13.55 2.52 1.26
CA GLY A 7 -13.85 3.75 0.52
C GLY A 7 -13.15 5.02 1.03
N ILE A 8 -12.25 4.91 2.02
CA ILE A 8 -11.44 6.05 2.47
C ILE A 8 -10.11 6.08 1.73
N ALA A 9 -9.75 7.28 1.24
CA ALA A 9 -8.41 7.57 0.73
C ALA A 9 -7.56 8.21 1.83
N ASP A 10 -6.39 7.61 2.09
CA ASP A 10 -5.43 8.05 3.09
C ASP A 10 -4.11 8.41 2.39
N ILE A 11 -3.84 9.71 2.28
CA ILE A 11 -2.68 10.27 1.58
C ILE A 11 -1.37 9.83 2.23
N GLU A 12 -1.31 9.76 3.55
CA GLU A 12 -0.09 9.40 4.28
C GLU A 12 0.28 7.93 4.01
N LYS A 13 -0.71 7.03 4.05
CA LYS A 13 -0.51 5.61 3.69
C LYS A 13 -0.05 5.47 2.23
N ILE A 14 -0.63 6.25 1.32
CA ILE A 14 -0.23 6.25 -0.10
C ILE A 14 1.23 6.70 -0.25
N ARG A 15 1.63 7.81 0.39
CA ARG A 15 3.02 8.31 0.35
C ARG A 15 4.00 7.27 0.89
N ARG A 16 3.66 6.59 1.98
CA ARG A 16 4.49 5.52 2.56
C ARG A 16 4.72 4.37 1.60
N ILE A 17 3.69 3.85 0.93
CA ILE A 17 3.88 2.75 -0.03
C ILE A 17 4.63 3.19 -1.29
N LEU A 18 4.44 4.43 -1.75
CA LEU A 18 5.15 4.96 -2.90
C LEU A 18 6.65 5.06 -2.59
N ALA A 19 7.02 5.39 -1.36
CA ALA A 19 8.41 5.37 -0.92
C ALA A 19 8.95 3.93 -0.74
N ALA A 20 8.17 3.03 -0.16
CA ALA A 20 8.63 1.70 0.27
C ALA A 20 8.65 0.62 -0.82
N GLN A 21 7.78 0.69 -1.83
CA GLN A 21 7.57 -0.39 -2.81
C GLN A 21 7.97 0.02 -4.23
N THR A 22 8.29 -0.98 -5.07
CA THR A 22 8.64 -0.73 -6.49
C THR A 22 7.39 -0.41 -7.31
N SER A 23 7.53 0.44 -8.34
CA SER A 23 6.39 0.81 -9.21
C SER A 23 5.74 -0.40 -9.87
N ASN A 24 6.55 -1.41 -10.23
CA ASN A 24 6.06 -2.65 -10.84
C ASN A 24 5.17 -3.44 -9.88
N ARG A 25 5.59 -3.58 -8.62
CA ARG A 25 4.81 -4.29 -7.60
C ARG A 25 3.51 -3.56 -7.31
N ILE A 26 3.56 -2.25 -7.08
CA ILE A 26 2.35 -1.44 -6.83
C ILE A 26 1.39 -1.57 -8.02
N ALA A 27 1.87 -1.44 -9.25
CA ALA A 27 1.04 -1.53 -10.44
C ALA A 27 0.33 -2.89 -10.58
N ARG A 28 1.07 -3.98 -10.35
CA ARG A 28 0.54 -5.35 -10.43
C ARG A 28 -0.55 -5.61 -9.40
N GLU A 29 -0.36 -5.17 -8.16
CA GLU A 29 -1.28 -5.47 -7.05
C GLU A 29 -2.47 -4.51 -7.00
N THR A 30 -2.31 -3.26 -7.45
CA THR A 30 -3.38 -2.23 -7.39
C THR A 30 -4.19 -2.12 -8.69
N GLY A 31 -3.69 -2.69 -9.79
CA GLY A 31 -4.26 -2.51 -11.14
C GLY A 31 -4.10 -1.10 -11.71
N ILE A 32 -3.30 -0.23 -11.07
CA ILE A 32 -2.96 1.10 -11.59
C ILE A 32 -1.77 0.96 -12.55
N THR A 33 -1.78 1.70 -13.66
CA THR A 33 -0.70 1.61 -14.65
C THR A 33 0.65 2.00 -14.06
N LYS A 34 1.71 1.27 -14.42
CA LYS A 34 3.08 1.52 -13.95
C LYS A 34 3.52 2.98 -14.18
N SER A 35 3.21 3.54 -15.36
CA SER A 35 3.51 4.94 -15.68
C SER A 35 2.83 5.92 -14.71
N THR A 36 1.60 5.64 -14.28
CA THR A 36 0.92 6.47 -13.28
C THR A 36 1.64 6.40 -11.93
N ILE A 37 2.05 5.20 -11.50
CA ILE A 37 2.80 5.03 -10.26
C ILE A 37 4.16 5.73 -10.33
N GLU A 38 4.86 5.65 -11.46
CA GLU A 38 6.14 6.32 -11.67
C GLU A 38 6.00 7.84 -11.57
N LYS A 39 4.96 8.44 -12.18
CA LYS A 39 4.67 9.88 -12.05
C LYS A 39 4.33 10.31 -10.62
N LEU A 40 3.68 9.44 -9.84
CA LEU A 40 3.42 9.70 -8.42
C LEU A 40 4.71 9.64 -7.60
N LYS A 41 5.62 8.70 -7.91
CA LYS A 41 6.91 8.57 -7.23
C LYS A 41 7.88 9.69 -7.59
N SER A 42 7.90 10.13 -8.84
CA SER A 42 8.77 11.24 -9.29
C SER A 42 8.29 12.60 -8.81
N GLY A 43 7.02 12.73 -8.41
CA GLY A 43 6.40 14.00 -8.07
C GLY A 43 5.85 14.78 -9.26
N ASP A 44 5.98 14.26 -10.50
CA ASP A 44 5.32 14.81 -11.70
C ASP A 44 3.80 14.88 -11.53
N ARG A 45 3.24 13.97 -10.71
CA ARG A 45 1.84 13.98 -10.32
C ARG A 45 1.71 13.99 -8.80
N ALA A 46 0.97 14.98 -8.30
CA ALA A 46 0.59 15.06 -6.89
C ALA A 46 -0.41 13.96 -6.51
N VAL A 47 -0.24 13.36 -5.33
CA VAL A 47 -1.15 12.34 -4.76
C VAL A 47 -2.54 12.91 -4.54
N GLU A 48 -2.62 14.18 -4.15
CA GLU A 48 -3.84 14.97 -3.95
C GLU A 48 -4.69 15.12 -5.22
N LYS A 49 -4.07 14.97 -6.39
CA LYS A 49 -4.71 15.05 -7.71
C LYS A 49 -5.07 13.67 -8.29
N LEU A 50 -5.02 12.61 -7.48
CA LEU A 50 -5.53 11.31 -7.88
C LEU A 50 -7.05 11.30 -7.90
N ASN A 51 -7.63 10.52 -8.81
CA ASN A 51 -9.04 10.20 -8.69
C ASN A 51 -9.27 9.36 -7.42
N LEU A 52 -10.44 9.51 -6.82
CA LEU A 52 -10.78 8.85 -5.56
C LEU A 52 -10.63 7.32 -5.65
N ALA A 53 -11.02 6.72 -6.77
CA ALA A 53 -10.91 5.27 -6.96
C ALA A 53 -9.46 4.76 -6.90
N TYR A 54 -8.51 5.49 -7.48
CA TYR A 54 -7.08 5.14 -7.43
C TYR A 54 -6.51 5.38 -6.04
N ALA A 55 -6.92 6.46 -5.38
CA ALA A 55 -6.50 6.76 -4.01
C ALA A 55 -6.97 5.66 -3.04
N ILE A 56 -8.23 5.24 -3.12
CA ILE A 56 -8.77 4.12 -2.32
C ILE A 56 -7.97 2.84 -2.56
N ARG A 57 -7.73 2.45 -3.82
CA ARG A 57 -6.96 1.22 -4.13
C ARG A 57 -5.54 1.25 -3.56
N LEU A 58 -4.88 2.40 -3.62
CA LEU A 58 -3.54 2.56 -3.05
C LEU A 58 -3.58 2.48 -1.52
N THR A 59 -4.59 3.04 -0.87
CA THR A 59 -4.79 2.93 0.58
C THR A 59 -5.09 1.49 1.00
N GLU A 60 -5.96 0.77 0.28
CA GLU A 60 -6.26 -0.64 0.53
C GLU A 60 -5.00 -1.50 0.42
N TYR A 61 -4.20 -1.27 -0.63
CA TYR A 61 -2.91 -1.94 -0.79
C TYR A 61 -1.95 -1.63 0.37
N ALA A 62 -1.89 -0.38 0.82
CA ALA A 62 -1.06 0.01 1.97
C ALA A 62 -1.47 -0.71 3.25
N ILE A 63 -2.77 -0.87 3.49
CA ILE A 63 -3.30 -1.61 4.65
C ILE A 63 -2.91 -3.09 4.55
N GLN A 64 -3.01 -3.70 3.37
CA GLN A 64 -2.61 -5.10 3.15
C GLN A 64 -1.12 -5.33 3.41
N GLN A 65 -0.25 -4.40 3.02
CA GLN A 65 1.18 -4.50 3.29
C GLN A 65 1.54 -4.20 4.76
N SER A 66 0.63 -3.57 5.52
CA SER A 66 0.83 -3.23 6.94
C SER A 66 0.24 -4.28 7.89
N ALA A 67 -0.29 -5.40 7.37
CA ALA A 67 -0.85 -6.45 8.21
C ALA A 67 0.20 -6.97 9.21
N PRO A 68 -0.11 -7.00 10.52
CA PRO A 68 0.87 -7.29 11.56
C PRO A 68 1.41 -8.72 11.44
N ILE A 69 2.69 -8.86 11.76
CA ILE A 69 3.33 -10.17 12.00
C ILE A 69 2.53 -10.85 13.11
N ILE A 70 1.89 -11.98 12.80
CA ILE A 70 1.26 -12.82 13.81
C ILE A 70 2.41 -13.55 14.54
N GLU A 71 2.88 -13.00 15.65
CA GLU A 71 3.72 -13.74 16.58
C GLU A 71 2.89 -14.81 17.28
N ILE A 72 3.00 -16.05 16.81
CA ILE A 72 2.40 -17.20 17.48
C ILE A 72 3.30 -17.57 18.67
N TRP A 73 2.98 -17.03 19.85
CA TRP A 73 3.58 -17.44 21.11
C TRP A 73 3.17 -18.89 21.43
N GLY A 74 3.98 -19.87 21.01
CA GLY A 74 3.69 -21.28 21.29
C GLY A 74 4.47 -22.34 20.50
N ARG A 75 5.14 -22.01 19.40
CA ARG A 75 6.03 -22.97 18.72
C ARG A 75 7.43 -22.93 19.34
N LYS A 76 7.76 -23.90 20.20
CA LYS A 76 9.17 -24.19 20.50
C LYS A 76 9.88 -24.55 19.18
N PRO A 77 11.02 -23.91 18.84
CA PRO A 77 11.81 -24.37 17.71
C PRO A 77 12.25 -25.80 17.96
N ARG A 78 12.06 -26.68 16.97
CA ARG A 78 12.65 -28.02 17.02
C ARG A 78 14.17 -27.83 17.04
N LYS A 79 14.80 -28.19 18.17
CA LYS A 79 16.27 -28.28 18.27
C LYS A 79 16.74 -29.28 17.21
N LYS A 80 17.68 -28.85 16.39
CA LYS A 80 18.44 -29.70 15.48
C LYS A 80 19.59 -30.32 16.24
#